data_AF-A0A4R6FPY2-F1
#
_entry.id   AF-A0A4R6FPY2-F1
#
_cell.length_a   1.000
_cell.length_b   1.000
_cell.length_c   1.000
_cell.angle_alpha   90.00
_cell.angle_beta   90.00
_cell.angle_gamma   90.00
#
_symmetry.space_group_name_H-M   'P 1'
#
loop_
_entity.id
_entity.type
_entity.pdbx_description
1 polymer ?
#
loop_
_entity_poly.entity_id
_entity_poly.type
_entity_poly.pdbx_seq_one_letter_code
_entity_poly.pdbx_strand_id
1 'polypeptide(L)'
;MAEMQSTAAATATAAQGQTGVLDVEPLAKVPEHEGTLVPEGGHASASAFGFDAAGWVGIAGIIVILLMIWKKVPAAIGGSLDKRIAEIKAQLAEAQKLREEAEALRSEYEGRAKAAEADAQAMREHAHEEARQIVEQAKEDAAQLVARRKQMAEDRIAAAERQAVAEVRERAAGAAVTAARAIIGERFDAEADSALIARSIEGLGRTH
;
A
#
# COMPACT_ATOMS: atom_id res chain seq x y z
N MET A 1 -2.88 -18.54 50.17
CA MET A 1 -3.55 -19.81 49.87
C MET A 1 -2.51 -20.68 49.16
N ALA A 2 -1.61 -21.41 49.83
CA ALA A 2 -1.80 -22.24 51.02
C ALA A 2 -3.03 -23.12 50.85
N GLU A 3 -2.84 -24.34 50.34
CA GLU A 3 -3.16 -25.64 50.97
C GLU A 3 -2.58 -26.71 50.01
N MET A 4 -1.66 -27.57 50.45
CA MET A 4 -1.93 -28.78 51.26
C MET A 4 -2.93 -29.70 50.53
N GLN A 5 -2.73 -31.00 50.33
CA GLN A 5 -1.77 -31.97 50.85
C GLN A 5 -2.11 -33.33 50.21
N SER A 6 -1.15 -34.29 50.29
CA SER A 6 -1.39 -35.75 50.39
C SER A 6 -1.85 -36.49 49.11
N THR A 7 -1.33 -37.64 48.69
CA THR A 7 -0.58 -38.76 49.32
C THR A 7 0.22 -39.49 48.23
N ALA A 8 1.53 -39.67 48.38
CA ALA A 8 2.17 -40.96 48.71
C ALA A 8 1.80 -42.17 47.83
N ALA A 9 2.70 -42.60 46.94
CA ALA A 9 3.30 -43.95 46.92
C ALA A 9 3.91 -44.29 45.54
N ALA A 10 5.18 -44.74 45.56
CA ALA A 10 5.82 -45.64 44.60
C ALA A 10 6.06 -45.09 43.17
N THR A 11 7.23 -45.22 42.52
CA THR A 11 8.16 -46.35 42.55
C THR A 11 9.51 -45.91 41.98
N ALA A 12 10.54 -46.08 42.79
CA ALA A 12 11.85 -46.66 42.47
C ALA A 12 12.73 -46.11 41.31
N THR A 13 13.90 -45.64 41.76
CA THR A 13 15.24 -46.00 41.25
C THR A 13 15.89 -45.07 40.24
N ALA A 14 16.52 -44.05 40.81
CA ALA A 14 17.81 -43.52 40.38
C ALA A 14 18.96 -44.47 40.76
N ALA A 15 19.99 -44.54 39.90
CA ALA A 15 21.42 -44.65 40.24
C ALA A 15 22.18 -44.82 38.91
N GLN A 16 22.85 -43.78 38.37
CA GLN A 16 24.21 -43.34 38.71
C GLN A 16 25.23 -44.49 38.78
N GLY A 17 26.26 -44.37 37.94
CA GLY A 17 27.37 -45.30 37.88
C GLY A 17 28.30 -45.25 39.08
N GLN A 18 29.09 -46.30 39.21
CA GLN A 18 30.34 -46.22 39.94
C GLN A 18 31.33 -47.27 39.42
N THR A 19 32.53 -46.77 39.14
CA THR A 19 33.80 -47.47 39.01
C THR A 19 34.19 -48.15 40.32
N GLY A 20 34.72 -49.38 40.27
CA GLY A 20 35.47 -49.94 41.39
C GLY A 20 36.08 -51.30 41.06
N VAL A 21 37.37 -51.33 40.75
CA VAL A 21 38.51 -51.82 41.57
C VAL A 21 38.70 -53.34 41.47
N LEU A 22 39.95 -53.70 41.14
CA LEU A 22 40.54 -55.03 41.10
C LEU A 22 40.71 -55.58 42.52
N ASP A 23 40.39 -56.86 42.73
CA ASP A 23 40.99 -57.68 43.80
C ASP A 23 41.09 -59.14 43.31
N VAL A 24 42.19 -59.79 43.72
CA VAL A 24 42.77 -61.00 43.14
C VAL A 24 42.62 -62.19 44.09
N GLU A 25 42.33 -63.36 43.52
CA GLU A 25 42.71 -64.73 43.98
C GLU A 25 41.85 -65.47 45.04
N PRO A 26 42.02 -66.81 45.18
CA PRO A 26 41.57 -67.91 44.30
C PRO A 26 40.53 -68.79 45.02
N LEU A 27 39.87 -69.74 44.34
CA LEU A 27 39.52 -71.07 44.92
C LEU A 27 38.76 -71.98 43.93
N ALA A 28 39.41 -73.11 43.64
CA ALA A 28 38.87 -74.47 43.63
C ALA A 28 37.65 -74.85 42.73
N LYS A 29 38.01 -75.37 41.55
CA LYS A 29 37.70 -76.70 40.97
C LYS A 29 36.25 -77.21 40.83
N VAL A 30 36.05 -77.83 39.64
CA VAL A 30 35.13 -78.94 39.22
C VAL A 30 33.96 -78.48 38.33
N PRO A 31 33.54 -79.22 37.26
CA PRO A 31 34.20 -80.29 36.49
C PRO A 31 34.39 -79.94 35.01
N GLU A 32 35.37 -80.62 34.39
CA GLU A 32 35.54 -80.74 32.95
C GLU A 32 34.32 -81.44 32.34
N HIS A 33 33.62 -80.76 31.42
CA HIS A 33 32.83 -81.45 30.41
C HIS A 33 33.74 -81.68 29.21
N GLU A 34 34.31 -82.88 29.16
CA GLU A 34 34.74 -83.49 27.91
C GLU A 34 33.54 -83.49 26.96
N GLY A 35 33.50 -82.49 26.08
CA GLY A 35 32.73 -82.53 24.85
C GLY A 35 33.25 -83.70 24.04
N THR A 36 32.61 -84.84 24.24
CA THR A 36 32.88 -86.10 23.59
C THR A 36 32.79 -85.88 22.09
N LEU A 37 33.91 -86.16 21.45
CA LEU A 37 34.13 -86.18 20.02
C LEU A 37 33.00 -86.99 19.38
N VAL A 38 32.07 -86.29 18.72
CA VAL A 38 31.18 -86.94 17.77
C VAL A 38 32.10 -87.54 16.70
N PRO A 39 32.03 -88.86 16.44
CA PRO A 39 32.80 -89.44 15.35
C PRO A 39 32.34 -88.77 14.06
N GLU A 40 33.24 -88.01 13.44
CA GLU A 40 33.14 -87.53 12.06
C GLU A 40 32.99 -88.77 11.16
N GLY A 41 31.74 -89.19 10.96
CA GLY A 41 31.37 -90.11 9.92
C GLY A 41 31.79 -89.47 8.60
N GLY A 42 32.75 -90.10 7.93
CA GLY A 42 33.44 -89.57 6.77
C GLY A 42 32.53 -88.73 5.88
N HIS A 43 32.78 -87.43 5.86
CA HIS A 43 32.27 -86.55 4.83
C HIS A 43 32.80 -87.11 3.50
N ALA A 44 31.95 -87.87 2.81
CA ALA A 44 32.21 -88.26 1.44
C ALA A 44 32.49 -86.96 0.68
N SER A 45 33.73 -86.75 0.26
CA SER A 45 34.06 -85.68 -0.67
C SER A 45 33.39 -86.05 -1.99
N ALA A 46 32.15 -85.59 -2.14
CA ALA A 46 31.39 -85.67 -3.37
C ALA A 46 32.17 -84.86 -4.42
N SER A 47 33.10 -85.54 -5.08
CA SER A 47 33.91 -85.01 -6.16
C SER A 47 33.30 -85.50 -7.46
N ALA A 48 32.69 -84.58 -8.19
CA ALA A 48 32.20 -84.81 -9.53
C ALA A 48 33.12 -84.03 -10.49
N PHE A 49 33.61 -84.71 -11.53
CA PHE A 49 34.45 -84.12 -12.58
C PHE A 49 35.76 -83.45 -12.10
N GLY A 50 36.42 -84.00 -11.07
CA GLY A 50 37.77 -83.57 -10.66
C GLY A 50 37.83 -82.31 -9.78
N PHE A 51 36.67 -81.77 -9.37
CA PHE A 51 36.57 -80.66 -8.41
C PHE A 51 36.06 -81.17 -7.06
N ASP A 52 36.61 -80.64 -5.97
CA ASP A 52 36.09 -80.87 -4.62
C ASP A 52 34.82 -80.02 -4.37
N ALA A 53 34.23 -80.16 -3.18
CA ALA A 53 33.04 -79.40 -2.81
C ALA A 53 33.26 -77.87 -2.85
N ALA A 54 34.45 -77.38 -2.48
CA ALA A 54 34.78 -75.96 -2.51
C ALA A 54 34.91 -75.43 -3.95
N GLY A 55 35.45 -76.23 -4.87
CA GLY A 55 35.49 -75.94 -6.30
C GLY A 55 34.11 -75.80 -6.92
N TRP A 56 33.19 -76.71 -6.59
CA TRP A 56 31.78 -76.60 -7.02
C TRP A 56 31.05 -75.40 -6.43
N VAL A 57 31.35 -75.01 -5.18
CA VAL A 57 30.84 -73.77 -4.57
C VAL A 57 31.39 -72.53 -5.28
N GLY A 58 32.68 -72.51 -5.65
CA GLY A 58 33.28 -71.41 -6.42
C GLY A 58 32.66 -71.28 -7.82
N ILE A 59 32.46 -72.41 -8.52
CA ILE A 59 31.78 -72.44 -9.83
C ILE A 59 30.34 -71.96 -9.70
N ALA A 60 29.61 -72.41 -8.66
CA ALA A 60 28.26 -71.92 -8.38
C ALA A 60 28.24 -70.40 -8.10
N GLY A 61 29.23 -69.88 -7.35
CA GLY A 61 29.39 -68.44 -7.11
C GLY A 61 29.62 -67.64 -8.40
N ILE A 62 30.48 -68.14 -9.29
CA ILE A 62 30.73 -67.50 -10.60
C ILE A 62 29.48 -67.53 -11.47
N ILE A 63 28.75 -68.66 -11.51
CA ILE A 63 27.48 -68.79 -12.25
C ILE A 63 26.43 -67.81 -11.70
N VAL A 64 26.34 -67.64 -10.38
CA VAL A 64 25.44 -66.67 -9.75
C VAL A 64 25.81 -65.23 -10.10
N ILE A 65 27.11 -64.89 -10.11
CA ILE A 65 27.59 -63.55 -10.52
C ILE A 65 27.29 -63.29 -12.00
N LEU A 66 27.55 -64.26 -12.89
CA LEU A 66 27.20 -64.17 -14.31
C LEU A 66 25.70 -64.04 -14.52
N LEU A 67 24.89 -64.78 -13.76
CA LEU A 67 23.44 -64.65 -13.77
C LEU A 67 22.99 -63.27 -13.28
N MET A 68 23.62 -62.68 -12.25
CA MET A 68 23.33 -61.31 -11.79
C MET A 68 23.64 -60.27 -12.86
N ILE A 69 24.78 -60.41 -13.55
CA ILE A 69 25.16 -59.51 -14.65
C ILE A 69 24.17 -59.66 -15.81
N TRP A 70 23.80 -60.89 -16.16
CA TRP A 70 22.83 -61.18 -17.24
C TRP A 70 21.40 -60.75 -16.87
N LYS A 71 21.01 -60.86 -15.60
CA LYS A 71 19.71 -60.45 -15.04
C LYS A 71 19.62 -58.96 -14.72
N LYS A 72 20.44 -58.13 -15.37
CA LYS A 72 20.27 -56.66 -15.43
C LYS A 72 20.52 -55.90 -14.11
N VAL A 73 21.23 -56.47 -13.14
CA VAL A 73 21.67 -55.72 -11.94
C VAL A 73 22.48 -54.45 -12.28
N PRO A 74 23.50 -54.49 -13.18
CA PRO A 74 24.22 -53.26 -13.54
C PRO A 74 23.33 -52.24 -14.28
N ALA A 75 22.34 -52.70 -15.04
CA ALA A 75 21.40 -51.81 -15.74
C ALA A 75 20.43 -51.12 -14.76
N ALA A 76 19.99 -51.79 -13.70
CA ALA A 76 19.13 -51.20 -12.67
C ALA A 76 19.87 -50.11 -11.87
N ILE A 77 21.15 -50.32 -11.56
CA ILE A 77 22.01 -49.33 -10.90
C ILE A 77 22.22 -48.12 -11.82
N GLY A 78 22.61 -48.34 -13.08
CA GLY A 78 22.76 -47.27 -14.08
C GLY A 78 21.50 -46.43 -14.24
N GLY A 79 20.33 -47.07 -14.41
CA GLY A 79 19.04 -46.37 -14.52
C GLY A 79 18.67 -45.55 -13.28
N SER A 80 19.08 -45.98 -12.07
CA SER A 80 18.84 -45.19 -10.84
C SER A 80 19.73 -43.95 -10.76
N LEU A 81 20.99 -44.03 -11.24
CA LEU A 81 21.90 -42.89 -11.31
C LEU A 81 21.44 -41.92 -12.39
N ASP A 82 21.06 -42.41 -13.56
CA ASP A 82 20.52 -41.58 -14.65
C ASP A 82 19.25 -40.85 -14.22
N LYS A 83 18.36 -41.53 -13.48
CA LYS A 83 17.16 -40.91 -12.90
C LYS A 83 17.52 -39.78 -11.93
N ARG A 84 18.50 -40.00 -11.04
CA ARG A 84 18.99 -38.95 -10.12
C ARG A 84 19.63 -37.78 -10.87
N ILE A 85 20.41 -38.06 -11.93
CA ILE A 85 21.01 -37.01 -12.77
C ILE A 85 19.92 -36.20 -13.48
N ALA A 86 18.90 -36.87 -14.02
CA ALA A 86 17.77 -36.20 -14.67
C ALA A 86 16.97 -35.35 -13.67
N GLU A 87 16.74 -35.85 -12.47
CA GLU A 87 16.07 -35.12 -11.39
C GLU A 87 16.86 -33.88 -10.95
N ILE A 88 18.17 -34.01 -10.73
CA ILE A 88 19.04 -32.88 -10.38
C ILE A 88 19.06 -31.83 -11.51
N LYS A 89 19.14 -32.27 -12.78
CA LYS A 89 19.07 -31.36 -13.93
C LYS A 89 17.74 -30.62 -13.99
N ALA A 90 16.63 -31.32 -13.74
CA ALA A 90 15.30 -30.71 -13.69
C ALA A 90 15.19 -29.68 -12.56
N GLN A 91 15.63 -30.02 -11.35
CA GLN A 91 15.65 -29.10 -10.21
C GLN A 91 16.54 -27.87 -10.46
N LEU A 92 17.70 -28.06 -11.11
CA LEU A 92 18.60 -26.96 -11.44
C LEU A 92 18.00 -26.05 -12.51
N ALA A 93 17.32 -26.61 -13.53
CA ALA A 93 16.62 -25.84 -14.55
C ALA A 93 15.44 -25.05 -13.95
N GLU A 94 14.69 -25.66 -13.03
CA GLU A 94 13.61 -25.00 -12.30
C GLU A 94 14.14 -23.87 -11.41
N ALA A 95 15.25 -24.09 -10.70
CA ALA A 95 15.89 -23.07 -9.89
C ALA A 95 16.44 -21.91 -10.74
N GLN A 96 16.99 -22.18 -11.91
CA GLN A 96 17.43 -21.14 -12.86
C GLN A 96 16.23 -20.34 -13.37
N LYS A 97 15.18 -21.02 -13.82
CA LYS A 97 13.94 -20.37 -14.25
C LYS A 97 13.33 -19.49 -13.15
N LEU A 98 13.29 -19.98 -11.91
CA LEU A 98 12.77 -19.22 -10.77
C LEU A 98 13.63 -17.99 -10.46
N ARG A 99 14.96 -18.07 -10.65
CA ARG A 99 15.85 -16.91 -10.54
C ARG A 99 15.59 -15.89 -11.64
N GLU A 100 15.46 -16.32 -12.89
CA GLU A 100 15.15 -15.45 -14.02
C GLU A 100 13.80 -14.75 -13.82
N GLU A 101 12.77 -15.48 -13.36
CA GLU A 101 11.45 -14.91 -13.04
C GLU A 101 11.54 -13.91 -11.88
N ALA A 102 12.30 -14.20 -10.83
CA ALA A 102 12.50 -13.27 -9.71
C ALA A 102 13.26 -12.00 -10.13
N GLU A 103 14.29 -12.13 -10.97
CA GLU A 103 15.04 -10.99 -11.52
C GLU A 103 14.18 -10.15 -12.46
N ALA A 104 13.40 -10.78 -13.34
CA ALA A 104 12.45 -10.10 -14.20
C ALA A 104 11.39 -9.34 -13.39
N LEU A 105 10.82 -9.99 -12.38
CA LEU A 105 9.81 -9.39 -11.51
C LEU A 105 10.39 -8.22 -10.71
N ARG A 106 11.62 -8.36 -10.20
CA ARG A 106 12.32 -7.27 -9.52
C ARG A 106 12.53 -6.07 -10.45
N SER A 107 13.00 -6.30 -11.68
CA SER A 107 13.17 -5.23 -12.67
C SER A 107 11.83 -4.56 -13.00
N GLU A 108 10.75 -5.33 -13.11
CA GLU A 108 9.41 -4.81 -13.36
C GLU A 108 8.93 -3.92 -12.20
N TYR A 109 9.09 -4.37 -10.95
CA TYR A 109 8.72 -3.58 -9.78
C TYR A 109 9.58 -2.32 -9.62
N GLU A 110 10.89 -2.39 -9.88
CA GLU A 110 11.76 -1.22 -9.87
C GLU A 110 11.35 -0.22 -10.97
N GLY A 111 10.97 -0.70 -12.15
CA GLY A 111 10.41 0.13 -13.22
C GLY A 111 9.08 0.77 -12.84
N ARG A 112 8.16 -0.01 -12.26
CA ARG A 112 6.85 0.48 -11.78
C ARG A 112 7.00 1.50 -10.66
N ALA A 113 7.93 1.29 -9.72
CA ALA A 113 8.21 2.25 -8.65
C ALA A 113 8.71 3.58 -9.21
N LYS A 114 9.68 3.56 -10.13
CA LYS A 114 10.18 4.77 -10.80
C LYS A 114 9.11 5.47 -11.61
N ALA A 115 8.27 4.72 -12.33
CA ALA A 115 7.16 5.28 -13.09
C ALA A 115 6.12 5.94 -12.16
N ALA A 116 5.78 5.31 -11.03
CA ALA A 116 4.86 5.86 -10.04
C ALA A 116 5.43 7.12 -9.36
N GLU A 117 6.74 7.14 -9.07
CA GLU A 117 7.41 8.33 -8.55
C GLU A 117 7.40 9.50 -9.54
N ALA A 118 7.66 9.21 -10.82
CA ALA A 118 7.61 10.20 -11.90
C ALA A 118 6.18 10.73 -12.10
N ASP A 119 5.18 9.86 -12.10
CA ASP A 119 3.77 10.24 -12.21
C ASP A 119 3.32 11.08 -11.01
N ALA A 120 3.72 10.72 -9.79
CA ALA A 120 3.45 11.52 -8.60
C ALA A 120 4.16 12.87 -8.61
N GLN A 121 5.35 12.98 -9.21
CA GLN A 121 6.02 14.27 -9.43
C GLN A 121 5.25 15.11 -10.45
N ALA A 122 4.90 14.54 -11.61
CA ALA A 122 4.14 15.22 -12.65
C ALA A 122 2.75 15.69 -12.13
N MET A 123 2.06 14.86 -11.37
CA MET A 123 0.77 15.20 -10.75
C MET A 123 0.90 16.37 -9.78
N ARG A 124 1.98 16.42 -8.98
CA ARG A 124 2.23 17.54 -8.06
C ARG A 124 2.57 18.82 -8.81
N GLU A 125 3.40 18.74 -9.85
CA GLU A 125 3.74 19.89 -10.69
C GLU A 125 2.49 20.46 -11.37
N HIS A 126 1.66 19.59 -11.97
CA HIS A 126 0.39 19.97 -12.57
C HIS A 126 -0.55 20.62 -11.56
N ALA A 127 -0.72 20.01 -10.38
CA ALA A 127 -1.56 20.57 -9.32
C ALA A 127 -1.06 21.95 -8.85
N HIS A 128 0.26 22.16 -8.79
CA HIS A 128 0.83 23.47 -8.47
C HIS A 128 0.60 24.50 -9.57
N GLU A 129 0.70 24.10 -10.84
CA GLU A 129 0.42 24.97 -11.97
C GLU A 129 -1.06 25.36 -12.03
N GLU A 130 -1.96 24.40 -11.90
CA GLU A 130 -3.41 24.64 -11.81
C GLU A 130 -3.76 25.54 -10.63
N ALA A 131 -3.18 25.29 -9.44
CA ALA A 131 -3.41 26.13 -8.28
C ALA A 131 -2.97 27.59 -8.53
N ARG A 132 -1.82 27.79 -9.21
CA ARG A 132 -1.37 29.14 -9.60
C ARG A 132 -2.33 29.80 -10.57
N GLN A 133 -2.78 29.07 -11.59
CA GLN A 133 -3.75 29.58 -12.57
C GLN A 133 -5.08 29.98 -11.90
N ILE A 134 -5.60 29.13 -11.00
CA ILE A 134 -6.81 29.43 -10.23
C ILE A 134 -6.64 30.68 -9.37
N VAL A 135 -5.49 30.83 -8.70
CA VAL A 135 -5.21 32.01 -7.87
C VAL A 135 -5.14 33.28 -8.72
N GLU A 136 -4.47 33.24 -9.87
CA GLU A 136 -4.39 34.40 -10.76
C GLU A 136 -5.77 34.76 -11.35
N GLN A 137 -6.54 33.76 -11.79
CA GLN A 137 -7.90 33.98 -12.27
C GLN A 137 -8.81 34.54 -11.17
N ALA A 138 -8.73 34.00 -9.94
CA ALA A 138 -9.50 34.50 -8.80
C ALA A 138 -9.12 35.95 -8.45
N LYS A 139 -7.84 36.34 -8.55
CA LYS A 139 -7.42 37.73 -8.36
C LYS A 139 -7.99 38.64 -9.43
N GLU A 140 -7.96 38.22 -10.70
CA GLU A 140 -8.52 38.99 -11.81
C GLU A 140 -10.03 39.17 -11.63
N ASP A 141 -10.77 38.10 -11.33
CA ASP A 141 -12.21 38.13 -11.08
C ASP A 141 -12.56 39.03 -9.88
N ALA A 142 -11.78 38.95 -8.80
CA ALA A 142 -11.94 39.81 -7.63
C ALA A 142 -11.70 41.28 -7.98
N ALA A 143 -10.65 41.59 -8.74
CA ALA A 143 -10.36 42.96 -9.20
C ALA A 143 -11.50 43.50 -10.08
N GLN A 144 -12.00 42.69 -11.03
CA GLN A 144 -13.13 43.07 -11.86
C GLN A 144 -14.41 43.28 -11.03
N LEU A 145 -14.67 42.43 -10.03
CA LEU A 145 -15.83 42.57 -9.16
C LEU A 145 -15.76 43.86 -8.33
N VAL A 146 -14.58 44.18 -7.79
CA VAL A 146 -14.35 45.44 -7.05
C VAL A 146 -14.54 46.64 -7.98
N ALA A 147 -13.99 46.60 -9.20
CA ALA A 147 -14.16 47.67 -10.19
C ALA A 147 -15.64 47.90 -10.53
N ARG A 148 -16.40 46.83 -10.80
CA ARG A 148 -17.85 46.93 -11.05
C ARG A 148 -18.61 47.49 -9.85
N ARG A 149 -18.27 47.07 -8.63
CA ARG A 149 -18.90 47.59 -7.40
C ARG A 149 -18.59 49.05 -7.17
N LYS A 150 -17.36 49.47 -7.45
CA LYS A 150 -16.93 50.87 -7.38
C LYS A 150 -17.74 51.72 -8.36
N GLN A 151 -17.83 51.30 -9.62
CA GLN A 151 -18.62 52.01 -10.63
C GLN A 151 -20.10 52.11 -10.23
N MET A 152 -20.71 51.02 -9.76
CA MET A 152 -22.10 51.06 -9.26
C MET A 152 -22.28 52.03 -8.07
N ALA A 153 -21.28 52.14 -7.19
CA ALA A 153 -21.33 53.08 -6.07
C ALA A 153 -21.20 54.53 -6.57
N GLU A 154 -20.27 54.80 -7.49
CA GLU A 154 -20.10 56.11 -8.13
C GLU A 154 -21.37 56.53 -8.88
N ASP A 155 -22.00 55.63 -9.63
CA ASP A 155 -23.25 55.90 -10.33
C ASP A 155 -24.40 56.23 -9.37
N ARG A 156 -24.47 55.53 -8.22
CA ARG A 156 -25.46 55.81 -7.17
C ARG A 156 -25.22 57.15 -6.49
N ILE A 157 -23.97 57.49 -6.20
CA ILE A 157 -23.60 58.79 -5.63
C ILE A 157 -23.98 59.90 -6.61
N ALA A 158 -23.61 59.78 -7.88
CA ALA A 158 -23.94 60.76 -8.90
C ALA A 158 -25.46 60.93 -9.09
N ALA A 159 -26.23 59.85 -8.99
CA ALA A 159 -27.69 59.92 -9.02
C ALA A 159 -28.26 60.63 -7.77
N ALA A 160 -27.74 60.31 -6.58
CA ALA A 160 -28.14 60.94 -5.33
C ALA A 160 -27.79 62.44 -5.30
N GLU A 161 -26.62 62.83 -5.81
CA GLU A 161 -26.22 64.24 -5.94
C GLU A 161 -27.17 65.02 -6.84
N ARG A 162 -27.52 64.46 -8.02
CA ARG A 162 -28.51 65.09 -8.91
C ARG A 162 -29.86 65.26 -8.23
N GLN A 163 -30.31 64.25 -7.49
CA GLN A 163 -31.57 64.31 -6.75
C GLN A 163 -31.52 65.36 -5.63
N ALA A 164 -30.44 65.41 -4.84
CA ALA A 164 -30.27 66.38 -3.77
C ALA A 164 -30.23 67.82 -4.30
N VAL A 165 -29.54 68.05 -5.42
CA VAL A 165 -29.52 69.37 -6.09
C VAL A 165 -30.92 69.77 -6.57
N ALA A 166 -31.68 68.83 -7.15
CA ALA A 166 -33.06 69.08 -7.56
C ALA A 166 -33.95 69.44 -6.37
N GLU A 167 -33.83 68.70 -5.26
CA GLU A 167 -34.60 68.95 -4.04
C GLU A 167 -34.25 70.31 -3.39
N VAL A 168 -32.97 70.69 -3.33
CA VAL A 168 -32.56 72.01 -2.83
C VAL A 168 -33.13 73.13 -3.69
N ARG A 169 -33.12 72.97 -5.03
CA ARG A 169 -33.70 73.94 -5.96
C ARG A 169 -35.22 74.07 -5.77
N GLU A 170 -35.91 72.95 -5.60
CA GLU A 170 -37.35 72.93 -5.34
C GLU A 170 -37.69 73.65 -4.03
N ARG A 171 -36.98 73.32 -2.94
CA ARG A 171 -37.16 73.97 -1.63
C ARG A 171 -36.87 75.47 -1.70
N ALA A 172 -35.80 75.87 -2.40
CA ALA A 172 -35.46 77.29 -2.59
C ALA A 172 -36.52 78.02 -3.40
N ALA A 173 -37.03 77.43 -4.49
CA ALA A 173 -38.12 78.00 -5.29
C ALA A 173 -39.41 78.14 -4.46
N GLY A 174 -39.77 77.11 -3.69
CA GLY A 174 -40.93 77.15 -2.79
C GLY A 174 -40.81 78.21 -1.70
N ALA A 175 -39.62 78.36 -1.09
CA ALA A 175 -39.34 79.41 -0.11
C ALA A 175 -39.42 80.81 -0.74
N ALA A 176 -38.87 80.99 -1.94
CA ALA A 176 -38.93 82.25 -2.67
C ALA A 176 -40.38 82.65 -3.02
N VAL A 177 -41.20 81.71 -3.49
CA VAL A 177 -42.63 81.94 -3.76
C VAL A 177 -43.39 82.29 -2.48
N THR A 178 -43.10 81.60 -1.38
CA THR A 178 -43.72 81.88 -0.08
C THR A 178 -43.36 83.28 0.44
N ALA A 179 -42.07 83.66 0.36
CA ALA A 179 -41.61 84.99 0.73
C ALA A 179 -42.20 86.08 -0.18
N ALA A 180 -42.25 85.85 -1.49
CA ALA A 180 -42.89 86.76 -2.44
C ALA A 180 -44.38 86.95 -2.12
N ARG A 181 -45.12 85.86 -1.82
CA ARG A 181 -46.52 85.93 -1.38
C ARG A 181 -46.69 86.74 -0.10
N ALA A 182 -45.81 86.56 0.88
CA ALA A 182 -45.86 87.33 2.14
C ALA A 182 -45.63 88.83 1.89
N ILE A 183 -44.59 89.20 1.13
CA ILE A 183 -44.29 90.59 0.79
C ILE A 183 -45.43 91.23 -0.01
N ILE A 184 -45.99 90.50 -0.99
CA ILE A 184 -47.16 90.96 -1.75
C ILE A 184 -48.33 91.20 -0.80
N GLY A 185 -48.63 90.27 0.12
CA GLY A 185 -49.70 90.42 1.09
C GLY A 185 -49.52 91.59 2.08
N GLU A 186 -48.27 91.92 2.45
CA GLU A 186 -47.96 93.05 3.34
C GLU A 186 -47.96 94.41 2.63
N ARG A 187 -47.67 94.44 1.32
CA ARG A 187 -47.51 95.67 0.53
C ARG A 187 -48.69 95.98 -0.40
N PHE A 188 -49.65 95.08 -0.54
CA PHE A 188 -50.87 95.32 -1.31
C PHE A 188 -51.86 96.15 -0.51
N ASP A 189 -52.10 97.37 -0.96
CA ASP A 189 -53.20 98.23 -0.55
C ASP A 189 -54.24 98.37 -1.67
N ALA A 190 -55.39 98.97 -1.35
CA ALA A 190 -56.48 99.16 -2.32
C ALA A 190 -56.09 100.02 -3.54
N GLU A 191 -55.05 100.85 -3.40
CA GLU A 191 -54.56 101.72 -4.48
C GLU A 191 -53.70 100.95 -5.48
N ALA A 192 -52.84 100.03 -5.00
CA ALA A 192 -52.10 99.09 -5.83
C ALA A 192 -53.02 98.14 -6.63
N ASP A 193 -54.11 97.66 -6.00
CA ASP A 193 -55.13 96.81 -6.65
C ASP A 193 -55.82 97.54 -7.81
N SER A 194 -56.27 98.78 -7.58
CA SER A 194 -56.93 99.59 -8.61
C SER A 194 -56.00 99.88 -9.79
N ALA A 195 -54.72 100.17 -9.53
CA ALA A 195 -53.69 100.39 -10.56
C ALA A 195 -53.34 99.11 -11.36
N LEU A 196 -53.44 97.93 -10.75
CA LEU A 196 -53.26 96.63 -11.43
C LEU A 196 -54.46 96.27 -12.30
N ILE A 197 -55.68 96.54 -11.82
CA ILE A 197 -56.92 96.36 -12.59
C ILE A 197 -56.89 97.28 -13.80
N ALA A 198 -56.55 98.56 -13.62
CA ALA A 198 -56.42 99.52 -14.73
C ALA A 198 -55.38 99.06 -15.76
N ARG A 199 -54.20 98.59 -15.33
CA ARG A 199 -53.17 98.03 -16.23
C ARG A 199 -53.59 96.74 -16.93
N SER A 200 -54.35 95.87 -16.27
CA SER A 200 -54.86 94.64 -16.87
C SER A 200 -55.94 94.93 -17.92
N ILE A 201 -56.83 95.89 -17.64
CA ILE A 201 -57.82 96.39 -18.61
C ILE A 201 -57.13 97.06 -19.79
N GLU A 202 -56.09 97.85 -19.55
CA GLU A 202 -55.30 98.47 -20.62
C GLU A 202 -54.52 97.43 -21.43
N GLY A 203 -53.96 96.39 -20.79
CA GLY A 203 -53.26 95.28 -21.45
C GLY A 203 -54.18 94.44 -22.33
N LEU A 204 -55.42 94.19 -21.89
CA LEU A 204 -56.47 93.55 -22.70
C LEU A 204 -56.96 94.48 -23.83
N GLY A 205 -56.88 95.80 -23.66
CA GLY A 205 -57.11 96.78 -24.73
C GLY A 205 -55.94 96.93 -25.71
N ARG A 206 -54.74 96.44 -25.36
CA ARG A 206 -53.50 96.53 -26.15
C ARG A 206 -53.23 95.29 -27.00
N THR A 207 -54.05 94.25 -26.90
CA THR A 207 -54.01 93.13 -27.86
C THR A 207 -54.67 93.56 -29.18
N HIS A 208 -53.90 94.27 -29.99
CA HIS A 208 -53.90 94.14 -31.45
C HIS A 208 -52.82 93.14 -31.85
#